data_AF-A0A2R5FXR8-F1
#
_entry.id   AF-A0A2R5FXR8-F1
#
_cell.length_a   1.000
_cell.length_b   1.000
_cell.length_c   1.000
_cell.angle_alpha   90.00
_cell.angle_beta   90.00
_cell.angle_gamma   90.00
#
_symmetry.space_group_name_H-M   'P 1'
#
loop_
_entity.id
_entity.type
_entity.pdbx_description
1 polymer ?
#
loop_
_entity_poly.entity_id
_entity_poly.type
_entity_poly.pdbx_seq_one_letter_code
_entity_poly.pdbx_strand_id
1 'polypeptide(L)'
;MDEVVKKVAALGLPGVILVITIATTGLTGAAAIIAALAFLGGPAGMLGGIAILGLTSLISNALAKVILESFLISIYSQRRQTEPHTKLLKEIDFLLLFDLNLKERLKATVKTYTVNIAKEVMVILENVPGMTRAHHRDFISSHPIMRLRDGTVVRTWKNPVGVDHVFLGDRNDRMIYGGFVGWIHSEGLQQALTRIRRDFT
;
A
#
# COMPACT_ATOMS: atom_id res chain seq x y z
N MET A 1 7.39 -37.23 -33.33
CA MET A 1 8.05 -36.25 -32.42
C MET A 1 7.55 -34.82 -32.65
N ASP A 2 6.64 -34.63 -33.62
CA ASP A 2 6.38 -33.34 -34.23
C ASP A 2 5.31 -32.54 -33.49
N GLU A 3 4.43 -33.21 -32.75
CA GLU A 3 3.33 -32.59 -32.00
C GLU A 3 3.81 -31.66 -30.88
N VAL A 4 4.78 -32.13 -30.08
CA VAL A 4 5.33 -31.37 -28.94
C VAL A 4 6.16 -30.20 -29.43
N VAL A 5 7.00 -30.43 -30.45
CA VAL A 5 7.83 -29.38 -31.05
C VAL A 5 6.96 -28.29 -31.69
N LYS A 6 5.87 -28.67 -32.37
CA LYS A 6 4.92 -27.70 -32.95
C LYS A 6 4.19 -26.89 -31.89
N LYS A 7 3.82 -27.49 -30.74
CA LYS A 7 3.21 -26.79 -29.60
C LYS A 7 4.19 -25.85 -28.91
N VAL A 8 5.45 -26.25 -28.73
CA VAL A 8 6.50 -25.42 -28.14
C VAL A 8 6.85 -24.25 -29.07
N ALA A 9 6.94 -24.51 -30.38
CA ALA A 9 7.17 -23.47 -31.39
C ALA A 9 6.02 -22.44 -31.42
N ALA A 10 4.77 -22.89 -31.23
CA ALA A 10 3.61 -21.99 -31.14
C ALA A 10 3.61 -21.08 -29.90
N LEU A 11 4.29 -21.49 -28.82
CA LEU A 11 4.48 -20.70 -27.60
C LEU A 11 5.65 -19.70 -27.70
N GLY A 12 6.52 -19.82 -28.71
CA GLY A 12 7.67 -18.94 -28.91
C GLY A 12 8.73 -19.05 -27.80
N LEU A 13 9.38 -17.92 -27.49
CA LEU A 13 10.42 -17.81 -26.46
C LEU A 13 9.98 -18.37 -25.08
N PRO A 14 8.75 -18.10 -24.57
CA PRO A 14 8.24 -18.74 -23.36
C PRO A 14 8.26 -20.28 -23.39
N GLY A 15 7.90 -20.87 -24.54
CA GLY A 15 7.89 -22.32 -24.71
C GLY A 15 9.29 -22.91 -24.61
N VAL A 16 10.29 -22.25 -25.20
CA VAL A 16 11.70 -22.67 -25.14
C VAL A 16 12.23 -22.60 -23.71
N ILE A 17 11.98 -21.50 -23.00
CA ILE A 17 12.39 -21.33 -21.59
C ILE A 17 11.78 -22.44 -20.74
N LEU A 18 10.48 -22.71 -20.87
CA LEU A 18 9.80 -23.76 -20.11
C LEU A 18 10.41 -25.15 -20.35
N VAL A 19 10.73 -25.50 -21.61
CA VAL A 19 11.34 -26.80 -21.95
C VAL A 19 12.73 -26.95 -21.34
N ILE A 20 13.54 -25.89 -21.39
CA ILE A 20 14.88 -25.89 -20.76
C ILE A 20 14.76 -26.10 -19.25
N THR A 21 13.82 -25.42 -18.60
CA THR A 21 13.63 -25.56 -17.14
C THR A 21 13.07 -26.94 -16.76
N ILE A 22 12.20 -27.52 -17.57
CA ILE A 22 11.72 -28.90 -17.35
C ILE A 22 12.91 -29.87 -17.39
N ALA A 23 13.82 -29.69 -18.35
CA ALA A 23 15.01 -30.53 -18.48
C ALA A 23 15.94 -30.46 -17.26
N THR A 24 15.99 -29.34 -16.54
CA THR A 24 16.81 -29.21 -15.31
C THR A 24 16.16 -29.84 -14.07
N THR A 25 14.85 -30.06 -14.07
CA THR A 25 14.13 -30.59 -12.89
C THR A 25 14.17 -32.12 -12.76
N GLY A 26 14.52 -32.85 -13.82
CA GLY A 26 14.55 -34.32 -13.82
C GLY A 26 13.18 -35.01 -13.67
N LEU A 27 12.09 -34.24 -13.62
CA LEU A 27 10.72 -34.71 -13.51
C LEU A 27 10.09 -34.86 -14.90
N THR A 28 9.07 -35.71 -15.02
CA THR A 28 8.35 -35.94 -16.28
C THR A 28 6.84 -35.74 -16.11
N GLY A 29 6.15 -35.46 -17.22
CA GLY A 29 4.70 -35.25 -17.22
C GLY A 29 4.26 -33.96 -16.50
N ALA A 30 3.09 -34.01 -15.86
CA ALA A 30 2.48 -32.83 -15.22
C ALA A 30 3.32 -32.28 -14.05
N ALA A 31 4.02 -33.16 -13.31
CA ALA A 31 4.88 -32.76 -12.20
C ALA A 31 6.06 -31.89 -12.67
N ALA A 32 6.58 -32.16 -13.87
CA ALA A 32 7.68 -31.39 -14.44
C ALA A 32 7.26 -29.95 -14.75
N ILE A 33 6.04 -29.75 -15.24
CA ILE A 33 5.50 -28.43 -15.57
C ILE A 33 5.33 -27.61 -14.28
N ILE A 34 4.73 -28.22 -13.25
CA ILE A 34 4.51 -27.56 -11.95
C ILE A 34 5.84 -27.19 -11.30
N ALA A 35 6.81 -28.12 -11.30
CA ALA A 35 8.14 -27.89 -10.74
C ALA A 35 8.91 -26.83 -11.53
N ALA A 36 8.88 -26.87 -12.86
CA ALA A 36 9.51 -25.86 -13.70
C ALA A 36 8.89 -24.46 -13.53
N LEU A 37 7.57 -24.37 -13.40
CA LEU A 37 6.87 -23.12 -13.09
C LEU A 37 7.23 -22.61 -11.69
N ALA A 38 7.26 -23.50 -10.70
CA ALA A 38 7.66 -23.13 -9.34
C ALA A 38 9.13 -22.71 -9.28
N PHE A 39 10.00 -23.37 -10.03
CA PHE A 39 11.41 -23.04 -10.15
C PHE A 39 11.62 -21.67 -10.81
N LEU A 40 10.93 -21.41 -11.94
CA LEU A 40 10.95 -20.10 -12.61
C LEU A 40 10.41 -19.00 -11.70
N GLY A 41 9.34 -19.28 -10.93
CA GLY A 41 8.72 -18.32 -10.03
C GLY A 41 9.39 -18.12 -8.68
N GLY A 42 10.40 -18.93 -8.35
CA GLY A 42 11.13 -18.86 -7.08
C GLY A 42 10.22 -18.90 -5.86
N PRO A 43 10.38 -17.99 -4.87
CA PRO A 43 9.60 -18.01 -3.63
C PRO A 43 8.10 -17.73 -3.83
N ALA A 44 7.70 -17.16 -4.98
CA ALA A 44 6.29 -17.00 -5.35
C ALA A 44 5.69 -18.28 -5.97
N GLY A 45 6.49 -19.33 -6.14
CA GLY A 45 6.07 -20.63 -6.65
C GLY A 45 5.47 -20.55 -8.05
N MET A 46 4.51 -21.44 -8.33
CA MET A 46 3.92 -21.61 -9.65
C MET A 46 3.30 -20.31 -10.21
N LEU A 47 2.72 -19.47 -9.35
CA LEU A 47 2.15 -18.17 -9.77
C LEU A 47 3.22 -17.24 -10.35
N GLY A 48 4.41 -17.21 -9.74
CA GLY A 48 5.55 -16.45 -10.25
C GLY A 48 6.02 -16.95 -11.61
N GLY A 49 6.07 -18.28 -11.80
CA GLY A 49 6.47 -18.87 -13.07
C GLY A 49 5.50 -18.56 -14.20
N ILE A 50 4.19 -18.61 -13.92
CA ILE A 50 3.15 -18.22 -14.88
C ILE A 50 3.28 -16.74 -15.23
N ALA A 51 3.52 -15.87 -14.25
CA ALA A 51 3.72 -14.44 -14.48
C ALA A 51 4.97 -14.17 -15.35
N ILE A 52 6.08 -14.86 -15.09
CA ILE A 52 7.33 -14.72 -15.86
C ILE A 52 7.14 -15.21 -17.30
N LEU A 53 6.56 -16.39 -17.50
CA LEU A 53 6.30 -16.92 -18.84
C LEU A 53 5.29 -16.05 -19.60
N GLY A 54 4.24 -15.59 -18.93
CA GLY A 54 3.30 -14.62 -19.45
C GLY A 54 4.02 -13.34 -19.91
N LEU A 55 4.90 -12.78 -19.07
CA LEU A 55 5.68 -11.59 -19.40
C LEU A 55 6.60 -11.81 -20.61
N THR A 56 7.24 -12.98 -20.72
CA THR A 56 8.06 -13.31 -21.90
C THR A 56 7.26 -13.50 -23.18
N SER A 57 5.94 -13.76 -23.10
CA SER A 57 5.06 -13.85 -24.27
C SER A 57 4.61 -12.46 -24.76
N LEU A 58 4.61 -11.48 -23.86
CA LEU A 58 4.08 -10.13 -24.07
C LEU A 58 5.11 -9.19 -24.73
N ILE A 59 5.82 -9.64 -25.77
CA ILE A 59 6.85 -8.85 -26.48
C ILE A 59 6.24 -7.71 -27.34
N SER A 60 4.94 -7.43 -27.24
CA SER A 60 4.40 -6.15 -27.72
C SER A 60 4.69 -5.06 -26.69
N ASN A 61 5.62 -4.14 -27.00
CA ASN A 61 6.01 -3.02 -26.12
C ASN A 61 4.80 -2.24 -25.55
N ALA A 62 3.69 -2.18 -26.28
CA ALA A 62 2.46 -1.53 -25.82
C ALA A 62 1.74 -2.33 -24.72
N LEU A 63 1.64 -3.66 -24.86
CA LEU A 63 0.94 -4.52 -23.91
C LEU A 63 1.79 -4.83 -22.68
N ALA A 64 3.10 -5.01 -22.86
CA ALA A 64 4.07 -5.12 -21.77
C ALA A 64 3.97 -3.91 -20.84
N LYS A 65 3.92 -2.69 -21.40
CA LYS A 65 3.78 -1.46 -20.63
C LYS A 65 2.49 -1.48 -19.80
N VAL A 66 1.33 -1.71 -20.41
CA VAL A 66 0.03 -1.72 -19.70
C VAL A 66 -0.04 -2.74 -18.54
N ILE A 67 0.51 -3.94 -18.74
CA ILE A 67 0.49 -5.00 -17.72
C ILE A 67 1.48 -4.71 -16.60
N LEU A 68 2.68 -4.22 -16.94
CA LEU A 68 3.70 -3.86 -15.96
C LEU A 68 3.26 -2.65 -15.13
N GLU A 69 2.59 -1.67 -15.74
CA GLU A 69 1.97 -0.53 -15.03
C GLU A 69 0.99 -1.01 -13.97
N SER A 70 0.08 -1.93 -14.33
CA SER A 70 -0.94 -2.47 -13.43
C SER A 70 -0.31 -3.27 -12.29
N PHE A 71 0.71 -4.07 -12.59
CA PHE A 71 1.44 -4.85 -11.59
C PHE A 71 2.19 -3.97 -10.59
N LEU A 72 2.90 -2.94 -11.10
CA LEU A 72 3.61 -1.97 -10.26
C LEU A 72 2.65 -1.19 -9.35
N ILE A 73 1.51 -0.73 -9.89
CA ILE A 73 0.47 -0.06 -9.10
C ILE A 73 0.02 -0.96 -7.94
N SER A 74 -0.22 -2.25 -8.20
CA SER A 74 -0.66 -3.21 -7.18
C SER A 74 0.39 -3.39 -6.07
N ILE A 75 1.67 -3.58 -6.44
CA ILE A 75 2.78 -3.73 -5.49
C ILE A 75 2.95 -2.46 -4.64
N TYR A 76 3.00 -1.29 -5.25
CA TYR A 76 3.22 -0.04 -4.52
C TYR A 76 2.00 0.34 -3.66
N SER A 77 0.79 0.00 -4.07
CA SER A 77 -0.42 0.14 -3.25
C SER A 77 -0.35 -0.71 -1.99
N GLN A 78 0.15 -1.94 -2.10
CA GLN A 78 0.31 -2.84 -0.95
C GLN A 78 1.50 -2.44 -0.05
N ARG A 79 2.67 -2.13 -0.64
CA ARG A 79 3.87 -1.69 0.12
C ARG A 79 3.68 -0.37 0.85
N ARG A 80 2.80 0.51 0.35
CA ARG A 80 2.38 1.72 1.09
C ARG A 80 1.80 1.40 2.47
N GLN A 81 1.15 0.25 2.63
CA GLN A 81 0.57 -0.14 3.92
C GLN A 81 1.62 -0.57 4.95
N THR A 82 2.84 -0.90 4.53
CA THR A 82 3.90 -1.44 5.41
C THR A 82 5.15 -0.57 5.49
N GLU A 83 5.41 0.29 4.50
CA GLU A 83 6.62 1.10 4.40
C GLU A 83 6.37 2.61 4.40
N PRO A 84 7.32 3.43 4.90
CA PRO A 84 7.20 4.88 4.91
C PRO A 84 7.26 5.47 3.49
N HIS A 85 6.34 6.40 3.23
CA HIS A 85 6.14 7.04 1.93
C HIS A 85 7.38 7.72 1.35
N THR A 86 8.25 8.28 2.19
CA THR A 86 9.48 8.97 1.76
C THR A 86 10.47 8.04 1.10
N LYS A 87 10.51 6.77 1.54
CA LYS A 87 11.36 5.73 0.97
C LYS A 87 10.82 5.27 -0.39
N LEU A 88 9.51 5.04 -0.48
CA LEU A 88 8.85 4.63 -1.72
C LEU A 88 8.91 5.71 -2.80
N LEU A 89 8.77 6.99 -2.45
CA LEU A 89 8.89 8.10 -3.40
C LEU A 89 10.31 8.24 -3.98
N LYS A 90 11.34 8.06 -3.14
CA LYS A 90 12.74 8.04 -3.60
C LYS A 90 13.02 6.86 -4.53
N GLU A 91 12.46 5.69 -4.23
CA GLU A 91 12.57 4.49 -5.07
C GLU A 91 11.91 4.72 -6.44
N ILE A 92 10.71 5.29 -6.47
CA ILE A 92 9.99 5.62 -7.72
C ILE A 92 10.76 6.64 -8.57
N ASP A 93 11.39 7.65 -7.96
CA ASP A 93 12.21 8.63 -8.68
C ASP A 93 13.43 7.97 -9.35
N PHE A 94 14.04 6.99 -8.68
CA PHE A 94 15.20 6.25 -9.17
C PHE A 94 14.90 5.22 -10.27
N LEU A 95 13.64 4.91 -10.57
CA LEU A 95 13.29 3.99 -11.64
C LEU A 95 13.54 4.62 -13.01
N LEU A 96 14.76 4.48 -13.53
CA LEU A 96 15.21 5.10 -14.80
C LEU A 96 14.54 4.50 -16.06
N LEU A 97 13.85 3.36 -15.96
CA LEU A 97 13.30 2.62 -17.10
C LEU A 97 11.86 3.02 -17.49
N PHE A 98 11.21 3.93 -16.74
CA PHE A 98 9.78 4.22 -16.92
C PHE A 98 9.47 5.65 -17.36
N ASP A 99 8.45 5.75 -18.21
CA ASP A 99 7.83 6.96 -18.73
C ASP A 99 7.40 7.92 -17.59
N LEU A 100 7.58 9.23 -17.81
CA LEU A 100 7.20 10.30 -16.90
C LEU A 100 5.72 10.23 -16.46
N ASN A 101 4.80 9.87 -17.36
CA ASN A 101 3.38 9.65 -17.10
C ASN A 101 3.15 8.50 -16.11
N LEU A 102 3.88 7.38 -16.26
CA LEU A 102 3.77 6.27 -15.31
C LEU A 102 4.35 6.65 -13.94
N LYS A 103 5.48 7.37 -13.91
CA LYS A 103 6.02 7.90 -12.65
C LYS A 103 5.03 8.83 -11.97
N GLU A 104 4.39 9.72 -12.72
CA GLU A 104 3.36 10.61 -12.19
C GLU A 104 2.11 9.84 -11.73
N ARG A 105 1.69 8.77 -12.41
CA ARG A 105 0.57 7.90 -11.96
C ARG A 105 0.91 7.06 -10.74
N LEU A 106 2.14 6.55 -10.63
CA LEU A 106 2.64 5.84 -9.45
C LEU A 106 2.78 6.79 -8.27
N LYS A 107 3.39 7.96 -8.49
CA LYS A 107 3.42 9.05 -7.51
C LYS A 107 2.01 9.43 -7.14
N ALA A 108 1.08 9.59 -8.08
CA ALA A 108 -0.31 9.91 -7.83
C ALA A 108 -1.00 8.79 -7.05
N THR A 109 -0.71 7.50 -7.27
CA THR A 109 -1.29 6.39 -6.51
C THR A 109 -0.74 6.32 -5.08
N VAL A 110 0.56 6.55 -4.91
CA VAL A 110 1.24 6.63 -3.61
C VAL A 110 0.84 7.91 -2.86
N LYS A 111 0.67 9.02 -3.59
CA LYS A 111 0.18 10.33 -3.11
C LYS A 111 -1.34 10.37 -3.00
N THR A 112 -2.09 9.46 -3.62
CA THR A 112 -3.57 9.45 -3.61
C THR A 112 -3.87 9.35 -2.14
N TYR A 113 -4.33 10.47 -1.63
CA TYR A 113 -4.40 10.76 -0.22
C TYR A 113 -5.30 9.67 0.37
N THR A 114 -4.71 8.74 1.14
CA THR A 114 -5.48 7.88 2.06
C THR A 114 -5.97 8.81 3.14
N VAL A 115 -7.00 9.56 2.79
CA VAL A 115 -7.68 10.51 3.64
C VAL A 115 -9.15 10.25 3.43
N ASN A 116 -9.56 9.03 3.73
CA ASN A 116 -10.95 8.80 4.03
C ASN A 116 -11.08 8.72 5.55
N ILE A 117 -10.36 7.80 6.19
CA ILE A 117 -10.45 7.58 7.63
C ILE A 117 -10.04 8.82 8.45
N ALA A 118 -8.85 9.39 8.24
CA ALA A 118 -8.46 10.60 8.98
C ALA A 118 -9.40 11.81 8.73
N LYS A 119 -9.97 11.97 7.52
CA LYS A 119 -10.96 13.02 7.22
C LYS A 119 -12.30 12.74 7.89
N GLU A 120 -12.80 11.51 7.82
CA GLU A 120 -14.03 11.08 8.47
C GLU A 120 -13.93 11.27 9.99
N VAL A 121 -12.81 10.87 10.58
CA VAL A 121 -12.51 11.10 12.00
C VAL A 121 -12.40 12.58 12.32
N MET A 122 -11.75 13.38 11.46
CA MET A 122 -11.69 14.84 11.61
C MET A 122 -13.09 15.46 11.60
N VAL A 123 -13.99 15.03 10.71
CA VAL A 123 -15.38 15.49 10.68
C VAL A 123 -16.12 15.10 11.96
N ILE A 124 -15.91 13.89 12.49
CA ILE A 124 -16.50 13.48 13.78
C ILE A 124 -16.03 14.39 14.91
N LEU A 125 -14.72 14.72 14.94
CA LEU A 125 -14.14 15.59 15.96
C LEU A 125 -14.61 17.05 15.83
N GLU A 126 -14.65 17.61 14.61
CA GLU A 126 -15.13 18.98 14.37
C GLU A 126 -16.62 19.17 14.71
N ASN A 127 -17.42 18.10 14.67
CA ASN A 127 -18.83 18.13 15.09
C ASN A 127 -19.04 18.01 16.60
N VAL A 128 -17.97 17.83 17.40
CA VAL A 128 -18.10 17.84 18.86
C VAL A 128 -18.41 19.29 19.31
N PRO A 129 -19.47 19.52 20.10
CA PRO A 129 -19.76 20.85 20.63
C PRO A 129 -18.57 21.48 21.34
N GLY A 130 -18.27 22.74 21.04
CA GLY A 130 -17.15 23.47 21.64
C GLY A 130 -15.75 23.09 21.12
N MET A 131 -15.67 22.34 20.02
CA MET A 131 -14.39 22.04 19.36
C MET A 131 -13.74 23.30 18.81
N THR A 132 -12.51 23.57 19.26
CA THR A 132 -11.67 24.70 18.82
C THR A 132 -10.34 24.18 18.29
N ARG A 133 -9.78 24.78 17.24
CA ARG A 133 -8.50 24.34 16.67
C ARG A 133 -7.34 24.54 17.65
N ALA A 134 -6.55 23.49 17.85
CA ALA A 134 -5.35 23.51 18.67
C ALA A 134 -4.11 23.91 17.84
N HIS A 135 -3.09 24.42 18.52
CA HIS A 135 -1.85 24.82 17.86
C HIS A 135 -0.91 23.62 17.69
N HIS A 136 -0.08 23.64 16.64
CA HIS A 136 0.88 22.56 16.37
C HIS A 136 1.88 22.32 17.52
N ARG A 137 2.14 23.33 18.35
CA ARG A 137 3.05 23.22 19.50
C ARG A 137 2.54 22.23 20.56
N ASP A 138 1.22 22.13 20.70
CA ASP A 138 0.56 21.32 21.71
C ASP A 138 0.58 19.82 21.31
N PHE A 139 0.80 19.54 20.02
CA PHE A 139 0.98 18.18 19.49
C PHE A 139 2.15 17.45 20.14
N ILE A 140 3.25 18.15 20.40
CA ILE A 140 4.49 17.59 20.98
C ILE A 140 4.21 17.00 22.37
N SER A 141 3.31 17.62 23.13
CA SER A 141 2.93 17.18 24.48
C SER A 141 1.88 16.08 24.49
N SER A 142 1.33 15.72 23.33
CA SER A 142 0.25 14.74 23.23
C SER A 142 0.74 13.30 23.26
N HIS A 143 -0.07 12.40 23.81
CA HIS A 143 0.23 10.98 23.94
C HIS A 143 -0.71 10.14 23.07
N PRO A 144 -0.20 9.11 22.37
CA PRO A 144 -1.03 8.28 21.52
C PRO A 144 -1.97 7.40 22.36
N ILE A 145 -3.25 7.34 21.97
CA ILE A 145 -4.28 6.55 22.65
C ILE A 145 -4.88 5.43 21.80
N MET A 146 -4.79 5.53 20.48
CA MET A 146 -5.19 4.48 19.52
C MET A 146 -4.57 4.73 18.15
N ARG A 147 -4.52 3.69 17.31
CA ARG A 147 -4.13 3.75 15.91
C ARG A 147 -5.31 3.34 15.04
N LEU A 148 -5.60 4.13 14.02
CA LEU A 148 -6.66 3.87 13.05
C LEU A 148 -6.19 2.88 11.97
N ARG A 149 -7.12 2.28 11.23
CA ARG A 149 -6.83 1.31 10.15
C ARG A 149 -5.95 1.87 9.02
N ASP A 150 -5.96 3.18 8.79
CA ASP A 150 -5.07 3.85 7.82
C ASP A 150 -3.66 4.10 8.37
N GLY A 151 -3.42 3.81 9.66
CA GLY A 151 -2.17 4.07 10.38
C GLY A 151 -2.07 5.48 10.98
N THR A 152 -3.12 6.30 10.88
CA THR A 152 -3.24 7.56 11.61
C THR A 152 -3.30 7.28 13.11
N VAL A 153 -2.58 8.08 13.90
CA VAL A 153 -2.50 7.95 15.35
C VAL A 153 -3.36 9.01 16.00
N VAL A 154 -4.35 8.59 16.79
CA VAL A 154 -5.13 9.51 17.62
C VAL A 154 -4.36 9.73 18.92
N ARG A 155 -4.10 10.99 19.24
CA ARG A 155 -3.37 11.40 20.42
C ARG A 155 -4.23 12.32 21.27
N THR A 156 -4.06 12.28 22.58
CA THR A 156 -4.72 13.21 23.50
C THR A 156 -3.73 13.89 24.41
N TRP A 157 -4.09 15.07 24.87
CA TRP A 157 -3.32 15.81 25.85
C TRP A 157 -4.27 16.54 26.77
N LYS A 158 -3.97 16.57 28.06
CA LYS A 158 -4.62 17.47 29.01
C LYS A 158 -3.60 18.53 29.36
N ASN A 159 -3.88 19.78 29.03
CA ASN A 159 -2.97 20.88 29.31
C ASN A 159 -2.90 21.14 30.84
N PRO A 160 -1.97 21.97 31.32
CA PRO A 160 -1.82 22.24 32.76
C PRO A 160 -3.07 22.83 33.44
N VAL A 161 -3.97 23.44 32.67
CA VAL A 161 -5.25 23.96 33.17
C VAL A 161 -6.42 22.97 33.00
N GLY A 162 -6.14 21.71 32.66
CA GLY A 162 -7.13 20.64 32.64
C GLY A 162 -8.03 20.58 31.41
N VAL A 163 -7.73 21.31 30.34
CA VAL A 163 -8.49 21.33 29.07
C VAL A 163 -8.08 20.15 28.19
N ASP A 164 -9.07 19.40 27.70
CA ASP A 164 -8.86 18.21 26.88
C ASP A 164 -8.56 18.59 25.42
N HIS A 165 -7.43 18.10 24.93
CA HIS A 165 -6.98 18.24 23.54
C HIS A 165 -6.95 16.86 22.87
N VAL A 166 -7.23 16.87 21.57
CA VAL A 166 -7.16 15.73 20.68
C VAL A 166 -6.37 16.10 19.44
N PHE A 167 -5.54 15.18 18.97
CA PHE A 167 -4.74 15.34 17.76
C PHE A 167 -4.79 14.08 16.91
N LEU A 168 -4.62 14.28 15.60
CA LEU A 168 -4.39 13.21 14.64
C LEU A 168 -2.98 13.37 14.09
N GLY A 169 -2.15 12.33 14.21
CA GLY A 169 -0.81 12.27 13.63
C GLY A 169 -0.74 11.26 12.50
N ASP A 170 0.04 11.55 11.45
CA ASP A 170 0.33 10.59 10.39
C ASP A 170 1.33 9.50 10.86
N ARG A 171 1.61 8.53 9.98
CA ARG A 171 2.58 7.45 10.25
C ARG A 171 4.02 7.94 10.47
N ASN A 172 4.34 9.18 10.08
CA ASN A 172 5.64 9.82 10.25
C ASN A 172 5.64 10.83 11.41
N ASP A 173 4.64 10.75 12.30
CA ASP A 173 4.44 11.63 13.46
C ASP A 173 4.29 13.12 13.11
N ARG A 174 3.74 13.43 11.93
CA ARG A 174 3.33 14.79 11.54
C ARG A 174 1.88 15.03 11.90
N MET A 175 1.59 16.17 12.50
CA MET A 175 0.22 16.56 12.83
C MET A 175 -0.63 16.73 11.56
N ILE A 176 -1.73 16.00 11.49
CA ILE A 176 -2.79 16.13 10.48
C ILE A 176 -3.88 17.09 10.98
N TYR A 177 -4.29 16.94 12.24
CA TYR A 177 -5.34 17.73 12.88
C TYR A 177 -5.05 17.92 14.37
N GLY A 178 -5.52 19.03 14.93
CA GLY A 178 -5.47 19.32 16.36
C GLY A 178 -6.68 20.13 16.78
N GLY A 179 -7.34 19.71 17.86
CA GLY A 179 -8.49 20.38 18.43
C GLY A 179 -8.53 20.24 19.95
N PHE A 180 -9.29 21.11 20.61
CA PHE A 180 -9.54 21.05 22.04
C PHE A 180 -10.96 21.44 22.36
N VAL A 181 -11.45 20.98 23.50
CA VAL A 181 -12.78 21.30 24.01
C VAL A 181 -12.67 21.83 25.44
N GLY A 182 -13.51 22.82 25.77
CA GLY A 182 -13.63 23.29 27.15
C GLY A 182 -14.23 22.24 28.09
N TRP A 183 -14.09 22.43 29.40
CA TRP A 183 -14.50 21.44 30.42
C TRP A 183 -15.94 20.95 30.29
N ILE A 184 -16.87 21.81 29.86
CA ILE A 184 -18.30 21.47 29.70
C ILE A 184 -18.50 20.40 28.60
N HIS A 185 -17.59 20.31 27.65
CA HIS A 185 -17.69 19.42 26.49
C HIS A 185 -16.71 18.24 26.53
N SER A 186 -15.96 18.07 27.64
CA SER A 186 -15.04 16.95 27.83
C SER A 186 -15.71 15.60 27.64
N GLU A 187 -16.94 15.42 28.14
CA GLU A 187 -17.71 14.18 27.97
C GLU A 187 -18.05 13.93 26.50
N GLY A 188 -18.47 14.96 25.76
CA GLY A 188 -18.78 14.87 24.34
C GLY A 188 -17.56 14.45 23.51
N LEU A 189 -16.37 14.95 23.86
CA LEU A 189 -15.12 14.49 23.24
C LEU A 189 -14.82 13.02 23.56
N GLN A 190 -15.02 12.57 24.80
CA GLN A 190 -14.81 11.16 25.15
C GLN A 190 -15.78 10.21 24.42
N GLN A 191 -17.04 10.63 24.25
CA GLN A 191 -18.02 9.88 23.46
C GLN A 191 -17.59 9.78 21.99
N ALA A 192 -17.11 10.89 21.40
CA ALA A 192 -16.57 10.89 20.04
C ALA A 192 -15.35 9.96 19.90
N LEU A 193 -14.41 10.00 20.84
CA LEU A 193 -13.25 9.11 20.86
C LEU A 193 -13.64 7.63 20.98
N THR A 194 -14.66 7.33 21.80
CA THR A 194 -15.19 5.96 21.95
C THR A 194 -15.82 5.47 20.64
N ARG A 195 -16.58 6.33 19.95
CA ARG A 195 -17.13 6.04 18.63
C ARG A 195 -16.02 5.81 17.59
N ILE A 196 -15.00 6.67 17.58
CA ILE A 196 -13.85 6.54 16.67
C ILE A 196 -13.14 5.20 16.90
N ARG A 197 -12.92 4.83 18.17
CA ARG A 197 -12.31 3.53 18.51
C ARG A 197 -13.12 2.35 17.97
N ARG A 198 -14.44 2.40 18.09
CA ARG A 198 -15.32 1.33 17.63
C ARG A 198 -15.38 1.22 16.10
N ASP A 199 -15.42 2.35 15.39
CA ASP A 199 -15.72 2.37 13.96
C ASP A 199 -14.45 2.38 13.07
N PHE A 200 -13.28 2.77 13.60
CA PHE A 200 -12.07 3.05 12.80
C PHE A 200 -10.77 2.39 13.27
N THR A 201 -10.77 1.71 14.42
CA THR A 201 -9.65 0.86 14.87
C THR A 201 -9.90 -0.57 14.41
#